data_AF-A0A560WGH4-F1
#
_entry.id   AF-A0A560WGH4-F1
#
_cell.length_a   1.000
_cell.length_b   1.000
_cell.length_c   1.000
_cell.angle_alpha   90.00
_cell.angle_beta   90.00
_cell.angle_gamma   90.00
#
_symmetry.space_group_name_H-M   'P 1'
#
loop_
_entity.id
_entity.type
_entity.pdbx_description
1 polymer ?
#
loop_
_entity_poly.entity_id
_entity_poly.type
_entity_poly.pdbx_seq_one_letter_code
_entity_poly.pdbx_strand_id
1 'polypeptide(L)'
;MTTHLPLRIDPLPGEWWRGYVARVATVYRVLPTALLSRAPGATVIPRYRLTWSGTVATREAVLQLADLFRLDPDEVDRMHLSAFNGSAIRMADSDRDLFDPTSPHRASKHPTQKIGLIVSGGQDRWCPQCVAELPGYRAMTWRLQTHLICLTHGELLRSVDQSPVPFTLTAEIAEAQANVLSRLRPTADNAAFFMDVEGHLRRANRRGWEPLHRRATQDPEAALADLTNAVRMALARGYPDAQGMTSMPVQARTRHIRAPDSLGFPGDWNVFAHLLPTPMFVGGFSDLLYPARIRDGRAIAALGTLMSATGCHLYEAIELMPPRRRSSNLFKFFQQLVRLEQEGRAEHFWRECRAAVSALIEDRVDYRLRETVCSDPGAFLASINAAPEAHQGMVRTWLVDQWACTYTSSRVRPSVLDRSIEDFDRCYGPRMRVALEQLVGECAA
;
A
#
# COMPACT_ATOMS: atom_id res chain seq x y z
N MET A 1 -21.74 -37.87 16.56
CA MET A 1 -22.91 -37.27 15.88
C MET A 1 -23.11 -35.87 16.43
N THR A 2 -22.83 -34.85 15.65
CA THR A 2 -23.09 -33.45 15.99
C THR A 2 -24.57 -33.17 15.80
N THR A 3 -25.31 -32.88 16.87
CA THR A 3 -26.69 -32.41 16.76
C THR A 3 -26.68 -30.92 16.43
N HIS A 4 -27.08 -30.54 15.22
CA HIS A 4 -27.25 -29.13 14.82
C HIS A 4 -28.23 -28.39 15.75
N LEU A 5 -28.12 -27.07 15.80
CA LEU A 5 -29.09 -26.25 16.53
C LEU A 5 -30.46 -26.31 15.83
N PRO A 6 -31.58 -26.43 16.57
CA PRO A 6 -32.89 -26.70 15.98
C PRO A 6 -33.44 -25.50 15.18
N LEU A 7 -33.17 -24.28 15.62
CA LEU A 7 -33.51 -23.01 14.95
C LEU A 7 -32.27 -22.38 14.32
N ARG A 8 -32.40 -22.00 13.04
CA ARG A 8 -31.46 -21.10 12.36
C ARG A 8 -31.78 -19.67 12.80
N ILE A 9 -30.75 -18.91 13.15
CA ILE A 9 -30.84 -17.48 13.40
C ILE A 9 -29.99 -16.80 12.33
N ASP A 10 -30.55 -15.83 11.62
CA ASP A 10 -29.79 -15.18 10.55
C ASP A 10 -28.75 -14.19 11.12
N PRO A 11 -27.55 -14.13 10.53
CA PRO A 11 -26.53 -13.16 10.90
C PRO A 11 -26.95 -11.75 10.47
N LEU A 12 -26.58 -10.74 11.27
CA LEU A 12 -26.79 -9.35 10.89
C LEU A 12 -25.67 -8.85 9.96
N PRO A 13 -25.93 -7.85 9.10
CA PRO A 13 -24.90 -7.26 8.25
C PRO A 13 -23.70 -6.75 9.05
N GLY A 14 -22.50 -7.21 8.70
CA GLY A 14 -21.26 -6.80 9.37
C GLY A 14 -21.12 -7.29 10.82
N GLU A 15 -21.98 -8.21 11.26
CA GLU A 15 -21.92 -8.80 12.57
C GLU A 15 -20.63 -9.59 12.76
N TRP A 16 -20.09 -9.50 13.96
CA TRP A 16 -18.93 -10.28 14.36
C TRP A 16 -19.37 -11.64 14.90
N TRP A 17 -18.57 -12.69 14.64
CA TRP A 17 -18.90 -14.07 15.05
C TRP A 17 -19.27 -14.19 16.54
N ARG A 18 -18.54 -13.48 17.42
CA ARG A 18 -18.88 -13.47 18.86
C ARG A 18 -20.24 -12.80 19.15
N GLY A 19 -20.57 -11.72 18.45
CA GLY A 19 -21.88 -11.06 18.57
C GLY A 19 -23.00 -11.97 18.13
N TYR A 20 -22.82 -12.65 16.99
CA TYR A 20 -23.74 -13.66 16.48
C TYR A 20 -23.98 -14.78 17.50
N VAL A 21 -22.91 -15.41 18.02
CA VAL A 21 -23.03 -16.48 19.03
C VAL A 21 -23.72 -15.98 20.31
N ALA A 22 -23.48 -14.74 20.74
CA ALA A 22 -24.15 -14.16 21.91
C ALA A 22 -25.66 -13.95 21.68
N ARG A 23 -26.05 -13.50 20.47
CA ARG A 23 -27.46 -13.39 20.06
C ARG A 23 -28.15 -14.74 20.02
N VAL A 24 -27.53 -15.74 19.39
CA VAL A 24 -28.02 -17.12 19.35
C VAL A 24 -28.18 -17.66 20.78
N ALA A 25 -27.17 -17.48 21.64
CA ALA A 25 -27.21 -17.93 23.03
C ALA A 25 -28.36 -17.31 23.82
N THR A 26 -28.66 -16.03 23.56
CA THR A 26 -29.79 -15.33 24.18
C THR A 26 -31.13 -15.94 23.76
N VAL A 27 -31.31 -16.25 22.47
CA VAL A 27 -32.53 -16.91 21.96
C VAL A 27 -32.73 -18.29 22.62
N TYR A 28 -31.66 -19.06 22.76
CA TYR A 28 -31.69 -20.38 23.39
C TYR A 28 -31.65 -20.36 24.92
N ARG A 29 -31.48 -19.18 25.54
CA ARG A 29 -31.32 -18.99 27.00
C ARG A 29 -30.18 -19.84 27.58
N VAL A 30 -29.07 -19.94 26.86
CA VAL A 30 -27.86 -20.66 27.28
C VAL A 30 -26.66 -19.70 27.32
N LEU A 31 -25.55 -20.18 27.87
CA LEU A 31 -24.28 -19.45 27.77
C LEU A 31 -23.66 -19.61 26.38
N PRO A 32 -23.02 -18.58 25.80
CA PRO A 32 -22.28 -18.67 24.54
C PRO A 32 -21.27 -19.84 24.49
N THR A 33 -20.63 -20.14 25.62
CA THR A 33 -19.69 -21.26 25.76
C THR A 33 -20.36 -22.62 25.62
N ALA A 34 -21.62 -22.75 26.05
CA ALA A 34 -22.39 -24.00 25.95
C ALA A 34 -22.82 -24.30 24.49
N LEU A 35 -22.98 -23.27 23.65
CA LEU A 35 -23.18 -23.48 22.21
C LEU A 35 -21.90 -23.98 21.55
N LEU A 36 -20.77 -23.30 21.82
CA LEU A 36 -19.49 -23.61 21.20
C LEU A 36 -18.91 -24.95 21.65
N SER A 37 -19.21 -25.42 22.86
CA SER A 37 -18.80 -26.75 23.32
C SER A 37 -19.45 -27.90 22.56
N ARG A 38 -20.45 -27.62 21.70
CA ARG A 38 -21.07 -28.61 20.80
C ARG A 38 -20.34 -28.76 19.48
N ALA A 39 -19.39 -27.85 19.16
CA ALA A 39 -18.56 -27.97 17.98
C ALA A 39 -17.47 -29.05 18.19
N PRO A 40 -17.29 -30.01 17.27
CA PRO A 40 -16.19 -30.96 17.31
C PRO A 40 -14.83 -30.22 17.40
N GLY A 41 -13.90 -30.71 18.21
CA GLY A 41 -12.60 -30.03 18.38
C GLY A 41 -12.59 -28.80 19.31
N ALA A 42 -13.75 -28.37 19.83
CA ALA A 42 -13.86 -27.30 20.84
C ALA A 42 -13.33 -27.69 22.24
N THR A 43 -12.52 -28.75 22.33
CA THR A 43 -12.03 -29.38 23.58
C THR A 43 -11.18 -28.48 24.46
N VAL A 44 -10.87 -27.24 24.06
CA VAL A 44 -10.13 -26.29 24.91
C VAL A 44 -10.67 -24.87 24.76
N ILE A 45 -11.88 -24.61 25.29
CA ILE A 45 -12.36 -23.25 25.61
C ILE A 45 -12.03 -22.86 27.08
N PRO A 46 -10.76 -22.75 27.54
CA PRO A 46 -10.48 -21.98 28.75
C PRO A 46 -9.67 -20.75 28.37
N ARG A 47 -10.35 -19.69 27.90
CA ARG A 47 -9.94 -18.29 28.14
C ARG A 47 -11.17 -17.40 28.31
N TYR A 48 -11.12 -16.56 29.35
CA TYR A 48 -12.18 -15.65 29.81
C TYR A 48 -12.84 -14.90 28.64
N ARG A 49 -14.18 -14.93 28.55
CA ARG A 49 -15.02 -14.12 27.64
C ARG A 49 -14.85 -14.33 26.12
N LEU A 50 -14.38 -15.48 25.62
CA LEU A 50 -14.31 -15.76 24.17
C LEU A 50 -13.48 -14.72 23.37
N THR A 51 -12.43 -14.16 23.99
CA THR A 51 -11.67 -13.01 23.46
C THR A 51 -11.00 -13.21 22.08
N TRP A 52 -10.88 -14.47 21.64
CA TRP A 52 -10.21 -14.89 20.40
C TRP A 52 -11.21 -15.23 19.27
N SER A 53 -12.47 -15.48 19.62
CA SER A 53 -13.54 -15.87 18.72
C SER A 53 -13.76 -14.82 17.63
N GLY A 54 -13.90 -15.22 16.36
CA GLY A 54 -14.16 -14.28 15.27
C GLY A 54 -12.94 -13.52 14.75
N THR A 55 -11.71 -13.97 15.06
CA THR A 55 -10.48 -13.42 14.47
C THR A 55 -10.16 -14.14 13.16
N VAL A 56 -9.97 -15.46 13.21
CA VAL A 56 -9.77 -16.34 12.05
C VAL A 56 -10.47 -17.67 12.35
N ALA A 57 -10.94 -18.34 11.30
CA ALA A 57 -11.32 -19.74 11.35
C ALA A 57 -10.66 -20.48 10.17
N THR A 58 -10.15 -21.68 10.41
CA THR A 58 -9.74 -22.57 9.31
C THR A 58 -10.97 -22.99 8.48
N ARG A 59 -10.75 -23.44 7.25
CA ARG A 59 -11.83 -23.94 6.39
C ARG A 59 -12.62 -25.08 7.06
N GLU A 60 -11.93 -25.96 7.76
CA GLU A 60 -12.58 -27.05 8.50
C GLU A 60 -13.47 -26.52 9.63
N ALA A 61 -12.96 -25.59 10.44
CA ALA A 61 -13.74 -24.95 11.49
C ALA A 61 -14.96 -24.20 10.93
N VAL A 62 -14.81 -23.49 9.80
CA VAL A 62 -15.92 -22.82 9.11
C VAL A 62 -17.02 -23.82 8.74
N LEU A 63 -16.66 -24.96 8.13
CA LEU A 63 -17.64 -25.99 7.75
C LEU A 63 -18.36 -26.56 8.96
N GLN A 64 -17.64 -26.85 10.05
CA GLN A 64 -18.22 -27.38 11.29
C GLN A 64 -19.15 -26.39 11.99
N LEU A 65 -18.77 -25.10 12.03
CA LEU A 65 -19.60 -24.06 12.63
C LEU A 65 -20.82 -23.75 11.75
N ALA A 66 -20.65 -23.72 10.43
CA ALA A 66 -21.75 -23.56 9.47
C ALA A 66 -22.78 -24.68 9.68
N ASP A 67 -22.32 -25.92 9.75
CA ASP A 67 -23.13 -27.09 10.01
C ASP A 67 -23.86 -27.02 11.37
N LEU A 68 -23.14 -26.71 12.46
CA LEU A 68 -23.71 -26.62 13.80
C LEU A 68 -24.79 -25.52 13.93
N PHE A 69 -24.53 -24.34 13.34
CA PHE A 69 -25.41 -23.17 13.43
C PHE A 69 -26.43 -23.06 12.28
N ARG A 70 -26.44 -24.03 11.35
CA ARG A 70 -27.29 -24.05 10.15
C ARG A 70 -27.09 -22.81 9.26
N LEU A 71 -25.84 -22.38 9.11
CA LEU A 71 -25.40 -21.28 8.25
C LEU A 71 -24.71 -21.79 6.99
N ASP A 72 -24.59 -20.94 5.98
CA ASP A 72 -23.68 -21.18 4.88
C ASP A 72 -22.22 -20.91 5.32
N PRO A 73 -21.22 -21.66 4.80
CA PRO A 73 -19.81 -21.41 5.10
C PRO A 73 -19.38 -19.95 4.88
N ASP A 74 -19.87 -19.33 3.81
CA ASP A 74 -19.56 -17.93 3.47
C ASP A 74 -20.20 -16.92 4.44
N GLU A 75 -21.29 -17.27 5.10
CA GLU A 75 -21.87 -16.45 6.17
C GLU A 75 -20.98 -16.48 7.41
N VAL A 76 -20.44 -17.65 7.77
CA VAL A 76 -19.52 -17.80 8.90
C VAL A 76 -18.20 -17.08 8.63
N ASP A 77 -17.61 -17.25 7.44
CA ASP A 77 -16.33 -16.62 7.09
C ASP A 77 -16.42 -15.08 7.10
N ARG A 78 -17.52 -14.51 6.61
CA ARG A 78 -17.76 -13.04 6.62
C ARG A 78 -17.89 -12.43 8.02
N MET A 79 -18.13 -13.24 9.05
CA MET A 79 -18.20 -12.79 10.44
C MET A 79 -16.84 -12.85 11.17
N HIS A 80 -15.77 -13.23 10.46
CA HIS A 80 -14.40 -13.26 10.95
C HIS A 80 -13.56 -12.12 10.38
N LEU A 81 -12.63 -11.60 11.20
CA LEU A 81 -11.68 -10.56 10.78
C LEU A 81 -10.82 -10.96 9.57
N SER A 82 -10.73 -12.26 9.26
CA SER A 82 -10.15 -12.77 8.01
C SER A 82 -10.76 -12.18 6.75
N ALA A 83 -12.01 -11.69 6.80
CA ALA A 83 -12.64 -10.96 5.70
C ALA A 83 -11.89 -9.67 5.32
N PHE A 84 -11.04 -9.12 6.21
CA PHE A 84 -10.19 -7.95 5.95
C PHE A 84 -8.73 -8.32 5.62
N ASN A 85 -8.43 -9.60 5.39
CA ASN A 85 -7.08 -10.02 5.02
C ASN A 85 -6.69 -9.46 3.65
N GLY A 86 -5.56 -8.76 3.57
CA GLY A 86 -5.16 -8.04 2.36
C GLY A 86 -5.64 -6.58 2.31
N SER A 87 -6.15 -6.04 3.43
CA SER A 87 -6.41 -4.60 3.61
C SER A 87 -5.97 -4.15 5.01
N ALA A 88 -6.91 -4.01 5.95
CA ALA A 88 -6.70 -3.62 7.34
C ALA A 88 -5.98 -4.69 8.16
N ILE A 89 -6.00 -5.94 7.68
CA ILE A 89 -5.41 -7.10 8.34
C ILE A 89 -4.48 -7.83 7.37
N ARG A 90 -3.40 -8.39 7.91
CA ARG A 90 -2.34 -9.11 7.19
C ARG A 90 -2.04 -10.39 7.92
N MET A 91 -2.51 -11.50 7.39
CA MET A 91 -2.24 -12.82 7.95
C MET A 91 -1.37 -13.59 6.97
N ALA A 92 -0.20 -14.03 7.45
CA ALA A 92 0.53 -15.07 6.75
C ALA A 92 -0.20 -16.40 6.91
N ASP A 93 -0.06 -17.31 5.94
CA ASP A 93 -0.72 -18.62 6.03
C ASP A 93 -0.25 -19.43 7.25
N SER A 94 1.02 -19.25 7.65
CA SER A 94 1.59 -19.84 8.87
C SER A 94 0.98 -19.31 10.17
N ASP A 95 0.25 -18.19 10.13
CA ASP A 95 -0.32 -17.57 11.32
C ASP A 95 -1.75 -18.03 11.60
N ARG A 96 -2.46 -18.65 10.65
CA ARG A 96 -3.89 -18.97 10.78
C ARG A 96 -4.17 -19.91 11.96
N ASP A 97 -3.34 -20.94 12.12
CA ASP A 97 -3.47 -21.92 13.21
C ASP A 97 -3.23 -21.31 14.60
N LEU A 98 -2.56 -20.15 14.68
CA LEU A 98 -2.36 -19.43 15.94
C LEU A 98 -3.61 -18.70 16.42
N PHE A 99 -4.53 -18.38 15.50
CA PHE A 99 -5.73 -17.59 15.75
C PHE A 99 -7.02 -18.41 15.69
N ASP A 100 -6.98 -19.64 15.16
CA ASP A 100 -8.12 -20.54 15.15
C ASP A 100 -8.44 -21.03 16.57
N PRO A 101 -9.65 -20.75 17.10
CA PRO A 101 -10.05 -21.20 18.44
C PRO A 101 -10.15 -22.72 18.61
N THR A 102 -10.20 -23.48 17.51
CA THR A 102 -10.27 -24.95 17.48
C THR A 102 -8.89 -25.61 17.29
N SER A 103 -7.85 -24.84 16.95
CA SER A 103 -6.51 -25.37 16.67
C SER A 103 -5.79 -25.86 17.94
N PRO A 104 -5.13 -27.04 17.87
CA PRO A 104 -4.26 -27.53 18.95
C PRO A 104 -2.95 -26.73 19.08
N HIS A 105 -2.55 -25.99 18.05
CA HIS A 105 -1.28 -25.25 17.97
C HIS A 105 -1.40 -23.76 18.34
N ARG A 106 -2.49 -23.35 19.00
CA ARG A 106 -2.76 -21.95 19.35
C ARG A 106 -1.68 -21.32 20.25
N ALA A 107 -1.44 -20.02 20.06
CA ALA A 107 -0.46 -19.27 20.84
C ALA A 107 -0.92 -19.00 22.30
N SER A 108 0.02 -19.03 23.24
CA SER A 108 -0.25 -18.68 24.64
C SER A 108 -0.53 -17.18 24.86
N LYS A 109 -0.05 -16.30 23.98
CA LYS A 109 -0.37 -14.86 23.96
C LYS A 109 -0.86 -14.48 22.56
N HIS A 110 -1.92 -13.66 22.47
CA HIS A 110 -2.50 -13.28 21.18
C HIS A 110 -1.58 -12.28 20.49
N PRO A 111 -0.96 -12.63 19.35
CA PRO A 111 -0.11 -11.69 18.63
C PRO A 111 -1.00 -10.77 17.77
N THR A 112 -2.01 -10.12 18.35
CA THR A 112 -2.92 -9.18 17.63
C THR A 112 -2.14 -8.15 16.83
N GLN A 113 -1.01 -7.70 17.38
CA GLN A 113 -0.11 -6.73 16.75
C GLN A 113 0.59 -7.25 15.49
N LYS A 114 0.69 -8.57 15.29
CA LYS A 114 1.32 -9.14 14.09
C LYS A 114 0.44 -9.00 12.85
N ILE A 115 -0.87 -9.01 13.04
CA ILE A 115 -1.82 -9.09 11.93
C ILE A 115 -2.48 -7.75 11.58
N GLY A 116 -2.27 -6.70 12.37
CA GLY A 116 -2.75 -5.36 12.07
C GLY A 116 -3.14 -4.57 13.32
N LEU A 117 -3.71 -3.38 13.11
CA LEU A 117 -4.21 -2.51 14.19
C LEU A 117 -5.56 -2.99 14.72
N ILE A 118 -5.59 -4.14 15.39
CA ILE A 118 -6.81 -4.69 16.01
C ILE A 118 -6.78 -4.59 17.54
N VAL A 119 -7.95 -4.42 18.16
CA VAL A 119 -8.10 -4.53 19.62
C VAL A 119 -8.16 -5.99 20.03
N SER A 120 -7.63 -6.31 21.22
CA SER A 120 -7.82 -7.62 21.83
C SER A 120 -9.27 -7.79 22.27
N GLY A 121 -9.79 -9.02 22.31
CA GLY A 121 -11.20 -9.23 22.71
C GLY A 121 -11.54 -8.91 24.16
N GLY A 122 -10.54 -8.75 25.03
CA GLY A 122 -10.74 -8.24 26.40
C GLY A 122 -11.03 -6.73 26.43
N GLN A 123 -10.77 -6.04 25.32
CA GLN A 123 -11.00 -4.62 25.10
C GLN A 123 -12.04 -4.43 23.99
N ASP A 124 -13.01 -5.34 23.91
CA ASP A 124 -14.10 -5.20 22.97
C ASP A 124 -14.86 -3.91 23.24
N ARG A 125 -15.18 -3.22 22.16
CA ARG A 125 -15.88 -1.94 22.20
C ARG A 125 -17.25 -2.08 21.55
N TRP A 126 -18.18 -1.25 21.96
CA TRP A 126 -19.53 -1.22 21.39
C TRP A 126 -20.15 0.16 21.44
N CYS A 127 -21.17 0.36 20.60
CA CYS A 127 -22.08 1.47 20.72
C CYS A 127 -23.24 1.10 21.65
N PRO A 128 -23.51 1.86 22.74
CA PRO A 128 -24.64 1.60 23.63
C PRO A 128 -25.99 1.61 22.90
N GLN A 129 -26.20 2.53 21.96
CA GLN A 129 -27.45 2.65 21.22
C GLN A 129 -27.68 1.44 20.30
N CYS A 130 -26.69 1.04 19.49
CA CYS A 130 -26.79 -0.19 18.68
C CYS A 130 -27.13 -1.43 19.53
N VAL A 131 -26.55 -1.53 20.73
CA VAL A 131 -26.78 -2.70 21.61
C VAL A 131 -28.15 -2.63 22.28
N ALA A 132 -28.68 -1.42 22.54
CA ALA A 132 -30.05 -1.25 23.03
C ALA A 132 -31.09 -1.60 21.95
N GLU A 133 -30.85 -1.19 20.70
CA GLU A 133 -31.70 -1.52 19.54
C GLU A 133 -31.64 -3.00 19.19
N LEU A 134 -30.44 -3.58 19.22
CA LEU A 134 -30.17 -4.97 18.86
C LEU A 134 -29.32 -5.64 19.96
N PRO A 135 -29.96 -6.17 21.02
CA PRO A 135 -29.27 -6.84 22.11
C PRO A 135 -28.33 -7.95 21.62
N GLY A 136 -27.08 -7.91 22.10
CA GLY A 136 -26.04 -8.87 21.73
C GLY A 136 -25.30 -8.57 20.43
N TYR A 137 -25.78 -7.64 19.59
CA TYR A 137 -25.09 -7.26 18.35
C TYR A 137 -23.71 -6.67 18.64
N ARG A 138 -22.72 -7.08 17.85
CA ARG A 138 -21.37 -6.51 17.84
C ARG A 138 -20.91 -6.41 16.39
N ALA A 139 -20.57 -5.20 15.94
CA ALA A 139 -20.01 -5.03 14.60
C ALA A 139 -18.57 -5.55 14.56
N MET A 140 -18.22 -6.27 13.49
CA MET A 140 -16.86 -6.77 13.28
C MET A 140 -15.83 -5.65 13.17
N THR A 141 -16.22 -4.52 12.58
CA THR A 141 -15.35 -3.35 12.41
C THR A 141 -14.98 -2.67 13.73
N TRP A 142 -15.74 -2.86 14.82
CA TRP A 142 -15.39 -2.35 16.15
C TRP A 142 -14.14 -3.03 16.74
N ARG A 143 -13.62 -4.07 16.08
CA ARG A 143 -12.34 -4.67 16.42
C ARG A 143 -11.13 -3.92 15.86
N LEU A 144 -11.31 -2.97 14.96
CA LEU A 144 -10.21 -2.17 14.38
C LEU A 144 -9.87 -0.99 15.29
N GLN A 145 -8.62 -0.82 15.70
CA GLN A 145 -8.19 0.30 16.56
C GLN A 145 -8.49 1.67 15.94
N THR A 146 -8.57 1.73 14.60
CA THR A 146 -8.91 2.92 13.81
C THR A 146 -10.42 3.17 13.68
N HIS A 147 -11.27 2.28 14.18
CA HIS A 147 -12.70 2.51 14.35
C HIS A 147 -12.97 2.97 15.78
N LEU A 148 -13.19 4.27 15.96
CA LEU A 148 -13.39 4.90 17.27
C LEU A 148 -14.84 5.32 17.51
N ILE A 149 -15.57 5.73 16.47
CA ILE A 149 -16.95 6.22 16.59
C ILE A 149 -17.93 5.34 15.81
N CYS A 150 -19.12 5.13 16.36
CA CYS A 150 -20.24 4.59 15.62
C CYS A 150 -20.83 5.68 14.71
N LEU A 151 -20.72 5.53 13.39
CA LEU A 151 -21.24 6.54 12.45
C LEU A 151 -22.77 6.61 12.42
N THR A 152 -23.47 5.54 12.80
CA THR A 152 -24.94 5.52 12.86
C THR A 152 -25.46 6.43 13.97
N HIS A 153 -24.83 6.40 15.16
CA HIS A 153 -25.31 7.11 16.35
C HIS A 153 -24.44 8.31 16.73
N GLY A 154 -23.32 8.52 16.05
CA GLY A 154 -22.38 9.61 16.33
C GLY A 154 -21.66 9.50 17.67
N GLU A 155 -21.61 8.32 18.28
CA GLU A 155 -21.03 8.12 19.61
C GLU A 155 -19.67 7.42 19.57
N LEU A 156 -18.81 7.72 20.54
CA LEU A 156 -17.58 6.98 20.78
C LEU A 156 -17.88 5.54 21.23
N LEU A 157 -17.19 4.57 20.64
CA LEU A 157 -17.29 3.16 21.03
C LEU A 157 -16.70 2.96 22.43
N ARG A 158 -17.48 2.33 23.32
CA ARG A 158 -17.15 2.18 24.76
C ARG A 158 -16.68 0.77 25.08
N SER A 159 -15.80 0.64 26.07
CA SER A 159 -15.46 -0.63 26.73
C SER A 159 -16.27 -0.82 28.04
N VAL A 160 -16.28 -2.03 28.60
CA VAL A 160 -17.12 -2.43 29.77
C VAL A 160 -16.96 -1.53 30.99
N ASP A 161 -15.75 -1.03 31.20
CA ASP A 161 -15.39 -0.32 32.42
C ASP A 161 -15.22 1.20 32.17
N GLN A 162 -15.76 1.71 31.06
CA GLN A 162 -15.52 3.07 30.61
C GLN A 162 -16.77 3.95 30.79
N SER A 163 -16.62 4.99 31.60
CA SER A 163 -17.61 6.07 31.70
C SER A 163 -17.73 6.83 30.38
N PRO A 164 -18.93 7.34 30.02
CA PRO A 164 -19.08 8.21 28.87
C PRO A 164 -18.17 9.43 29.03
N VAL A 165 -17.29 9.64 28.06
CA VAL A 165 -16.48 10.85 27.95
C VAL A 165 -17.10 11.68 26.83
N PRO A 166 -17.51 12.94 27.10
CA PRO A 166 -18.03 13.81 26.06
C PRO A 166 -16.93 14.11 25.03
N PHE A 167 -17.33 14.22 23.77
CA PHE A 167 -16.50 14.72 22.69
C PHE A 167 -17.40 15.42 21.67
N THR A 168 -16.81 16.31 20.87
CA THR A 168 -17.54 16.96 19.78
C THR A 168 -17.31 16.21 18.47
N LEU A 169 -18.37 15.64 17.90
CA LEU A 169 -18.30 15.04 16.56
C LEU A 169 -18.35 16.14 15.50
N THR A 170 -17.26 16.31 14.76
CA THR A 170 -17.18 17.20 13.59
C THR A 170 -17.38 16.42 12.29
N ALA A 171 -17.74 17.10 11.21
CA ALA A 171 -17.85 16.50 9.88
C ALA A 171 -16.53 15.84 9.43
N GLU A 172 -15.40 16.48 9.72
CA GLU A 172 -14.06 15.98 9.39
C GLU A 172 -13.75 14.65 10.10
N ILE A 173 -14.14 14.51 11.37
CA ILE A 173 -13.98 13.26 12.13
C ILE A 173 -14.85 12.15 11.52
N ALA A 174 -16.12 12.46 11.21
CA ALA A 174 -17.03 11.50 10.59
C ALA A 174 -16.52 11.03 9.22
N GLU A 175 -16.02 11.96 8.40
CA GLU A 175 -15.44 11.68 7.09
C GLU A 175 -14.16 10.83 7.19
N ALA A 176 -13.27 11.13 8.15
CA ALA A 176 -12.07 10.32 8.38
C ALA A 176 -12.43 8.88 8.76
N GLN A 177 -13.42 8.70 9.65
CA GLN A 177 -13.90 7.37 10.03
C GLN A 177 -14.56 6.64 8.84
N ALA A 178 -15.36 7.33 8.03
CA ALA A 178 -15.97 6.75 6.82
C ALA A 178 -14.92 6.32 5.78
N ASN A 179 -13.84 7.09 5.63
CA ASN A 179 -12.70 6.75 4.77
C ASN A 179 -11.99 5.47 5.22
N VAL A 180 -11.88 5.24 6.53
CA VAL A 180 -11.35 3.97 7.09
C VAL A 180 -12.28 2.80 6.75
N LEU A 181 -13.59 2.96 6.96
CA LEU A 181 -14.57 1.87 6.81
C LEU A 181 -14.84 1.50 5.35
N SER A 182 -14.81 2.46 4.42
CA SER A 182 -14.99 2.22 2.99
C SER A 182 -13.81 1.44 2.36
N ARG A 183 -12.65 1.42 3.01
CA ARG A 183 -11.41 0.77 2.52
C ARG A 183 -11.15 -0.61 3.10
N LEU A 184 -12.14 -1.22 3.76
CA LEU A 184 -11.96 -2.54 4.37
C LEU A 184 -11.88 -3.69 3.36
N ARG A 185 -12.31 -3.48 2.10
CA ARG A 185 -12.20 -4.50 1.05
C ARG A 185 -10.73 -4.84 0.75
N PRO A 186 -10.35 -6.12 0.65
CA PRO A 186 -8.98 -6.52 0.28
C PRO A 186 -8.58 -6.03 -1.12
N THR A 187 -7.66 -5.06 -1.16
CA THR A 187 -6.98 -4.57 -2.38
C THR A 187 -5.59 -4.08 -2.01
N ALA A 188 -4.64 -4.07 -2.96
CA ALA A 188 -3.29 -3.55 -2.73
C ALA A 188 -3.31 -2.08 -2.26
N ASP A 189 -4.20 -1.27 -2.85
CA ASP A 189 -4.36 0.14 -2.48
C ASP A 189 -4.88 0.31 -1.06
N ASN A 190 -5.86 -0.50 -0.66
CA ASN A 190 -6.39 -0.44 0.70
C ASN A 190 -5.34 -0.94 1.71
N ALA A 191 -4.58 -1.99 1.37
CA ALA A 191 -3.47 -2.46 2.20
C ALA A 191 -2.40 -1.37 2.39
N ALA A 192 -2.08 -0.60 1.35
CA ALA A 192 -1.16 0.53 1.44
C ALA A 192 -1.74 1.65 2.31
N PHE A 193 -3.04 1.93 2.22
CA PHE A 193 -3.69 2.97 3.00
C PHE A 193 -3.59 2.66 4.49
N PHE A 194 -3.86 1.42 4.89
CA PHE A 194 -3.73 1.01 6.29
C PHE A 194 -2.28 1.02 6.79
N MET A 195 -1.27 0.75 5.93
CA MET A 195 0.15 0.94 6.32
C MET A 195 0.46 2.39 6.63
N ASP A 196 0.00 3.29 5.79
CA ASP A 196 0.29 4.72 5.93
C ASP A 196 -0.41 5.26 7.17
N VAL A 197 -1.69 4.94 7.37
CA VAL A 197 -2.43 5.27 8.61
C VAL A 197 -1.69 4.74 9.84
N GLU A 198 -1.26 3.48 9.83
CA GLU A 198 -0.50 2.91 10.94
C GLU A 198 0.83 3.64 11.17
N GLY A 199 1.58 3.95 10.12
CA GLY A 199 2.83 4.70 10.20
C GLY A 199 2.64 6.07 10.84
N HIS A 200 1.62 6.81 10.41
CA HIS A 200 1.29 8.13 10.95
C HIS A 200 0.81 8.07 12.42
N LEU A 201 -0.05 7.11 12.76
CA LEU A 201 -0.51 6.92 14.14
C LEU A 201 0.63 6.54 15.10
N ARG A 202 1.55 5.66 14.66
CA ARG A 202 2.74 5.29 15.44
C ARG A 202 3.62 6.50 15.73
N ARG A 203 3.71 7.45 14.79
CA ARG A 203 4.51 8.67 14.92
C ARG A 203 3.87 9.70 15.85
N ALA A 204 2.55 9.86 15.77
CA ALA A 204 1.83 10.80 16.64
C ALA A 204 2.00 10.43 18.13
N ASN A 205 2.26 9.15 18.41
CA ASN A 205 2.51 8.67 19.76
C ASN A 205 3.96 8.94 20.26
N ARG A 206 4.14 10.08 20.93
CA ARG A 206 5.45 10.50 21.49
C ARG A 206 5.94 9.69 22.71
N ARG A 207 5.12 8.84 23.34
CA ARG A 207 5.40 8.21 24.67
C ARG A 207 5.65 6.69 24.61
N GLY A 208 5.94 6.14 23.44
CA GLY A 208 5.98 4.68 23.22
C GLY A 208 4.64 4.14 22.74
N TRP A 209 4.61 2.94 22.16
CA TRP A 209 3.43 2.45 21.43
C TRP A 209 2.25 2.16 22.37
N GLU A 210 1.38 3.16 22.56
CA GLU A 210 0.04 3.00 23.11
C GLU A 210 -1.00 2.96 21.97
N PRO A 211 -1.83 1.91 21.91
CA PRO A 211 -2.90 1.79 20.92
C PRO A 211 -3.87 2.96 20.90
N LEU A 212 -4.33 3.34 19.71
CA LEU A 212 -5.21 4.50 19.52
C LEU A 212 -6.52 4.41 20.34
N HIS A 213 -7.13 3.22 20.41
CA HIS A 213 -8.37 3.02 21.16
C HIS A 213 -8.22 3.26 22.67
N ARG A 214 -7.03 3.01 23.23
CA ARG A 214 -6.74 3.29 24.65
C ARG A 214 -6.53 4.78 24.87
N ARG A 215 -5.85 5.45 23.94
CA ARG A 215 -5.70 6.90 23.95
C ARG A 215 -7.05 7.60 23.90
N ALA A 216 -7.96 7.12 23.05
CA ALA A 216 -9.35 7.61 22.97
C ALA A 216 -10.15 7.42 24.26
N THR A 217 -9.69 6.55 25.17
CA THR A 217 -10.30 6.40 26.50
C THR A 217 -9.86 7.50 27.47
N GLN A 218 -8.64 8.01 27.31
CA GLN A 218 -8.07 9.06 28.17
C GLN A 218 -8.42 10.46 27.65
N ASP A 219 -8.26 10.65 26.34
CA ASP A 219 -8.48 11.91 25.65
C ASP A 219 -9.08 11.60 24.26
N PRO A 220 -10.42 11.56 24.13
CA PRO A 220 -11.08 11.22 22.88
C PRO A 220 -10.81 12.28 21.80
N GLU A 221 -10.73 13.57 22.15
CA GLU A 221 -10.50 14.62 21.17
C GLU A 221 -9.10 14.52 20.56
N ALA A 222 -8.07 14.33 21.38
CA ALA A 222 -6.70 14.14 20.87
C ALA A 222 -6.57 12.85 20.03
N ALA A 223 -7.23 11.76 20.42
CA ALA A 223 -7.19 10.52 19.66
C ALA A 223 -7.92 10.63 18.32
N LEU A 224 -9.07 11.32 18.27
CA LEU A 224 -9.80 11.57 17.03
C LEU A 224 -9.03 12.54 16.13
N ALA A 225 -8.41 13.58 16.67
CA ALA A 225 -7.55 14.49 15.90
C ALA A 225 -6.35 13.75 15.28
N ASP A 226 -5.75 12.81 16.01
CA ASP A 226 -4.68 11.97 15.49
C ASP A 226 -5.15 11.03 14.38
N LEU A 227 -6.34 10.42 14.53
CA LEU A 227 -6.95 9.59 13.49
C LEU A 227 -7.21 10.41 12.23
N THR A 228 -7.85 11.57 12.37
CA THR A 228 -8.17 12.48 11.27
C THR A 228 -6.90 12.91 10.54
N ASN A 229 -5.86 13.32 11.26
CA ASN A 229 -4.58 13.68 10.66
C ASN A 229 -3.91 12.49 9.96
N ALA A 230 -3.92 11.30 10.57
CA ALA A 230 -3.34 10.11 9.96
C ALA A 230 -4.07 9.70 8.68
N VAL A 231 -5.40 9.78 8.65
CA VAL A 231 -6.21 9.52 7.46
C VAL A 231 -5.93 10.57 6.38
N ARG A 232 -5.93 11.86 6.72
CA ARG A 232 -5.60 12.95 5.78
C ARG A 232 -4.23 12.76 5.15
N MET A 233 -3.21 12.43 5.95
CA MET A 233 -1.85 12.15 5.46
C MET A 233 -1.79 10.86 4.61
N ALA A 234 -2.53 9.82 4.97
CA ALA A 234 -2.59 8.59 4.16
C ALA A 234 -3.32 8.78 2.82
N LEU A 235 -4.25 9.73 2.73
CA LEU A 235 -4.96 10.08 1.50
C LEU A 235 -4.13 10.98 0.57
N ALA A 236 -3.20 11.77 1.10
CA ALA A 236 -2.36 12.69 0.33
C ALA A 236 -1.19 11.99 -0.41
N ARG A 237 -1.39 10.77 -0.93
CA ARG A 237 -0.33 10.01 -1.61
C ARG A 237 0.30 10.78 -2.76
N GLY A 238 1.62 10.76 -2.81
CA GLY A 238 2.38 11.46 -3.85
C GLY A 238 2.62 12.94 -3.56
N TYR A 239 2.22 13.42 -2.38
CA TYR A 239 2.38 14.80 -1.92
C TYR A 239 3.11 14.80 -0.56
N PRO A 240 4.44 14.62 -0.55
CA PRO A 240 5.20 14.36 0.68
C PRO A 240 5.04 15.43 1.78
N ASP A 241 4.78 16.68 1.44
CA ASP A 241 4.57 17.74 2.44
C ASP A 241 3.19 17.62 3.09
N ALA A 242 2.14 17.41 2.31
CA ALA A 242 0.78 17.13 2.79
C ALA A 242 0.69 15.83 3.59
N GLN A 243 1.52 14.83 3.26
CA GLN A 243 1.70 13.61 4.05
C GLN A 243 2.54 13.84 5.32
N GLY A 244 3.07 15.03 5.56
CA GLY A 244 3.89 15.36 6.73
C GLY A 244 5.27 14.70 6.73
N MET A 245 5.78 14.28 5.57
CA MET A 245 7.06 13.57 5.43
C MET A 245 8.29 14.48 5.42
N THR A 246 8.12 15.78 5.18
CA THR A 246 9.22 16.77 5.23
C THR A 246 9.91 16.79 6.59
N SER A 247 9.17 16.49 7.65
CA SER A 247 9.67 16.37 9.02
C SER A 247 10.12 14.96 9.42
N MET A 248 10.12 13.97 8.51
CA MET A 248 10.52 12.59 8.78
C MET A 248 12.00 12.31 8.42
N PRO A 249 12.68 11.41 9.15
CA PRO A 249 13.96 10.86 8.73
C PRO A 249 13.89 10.22 7.34
N VAL A 250 14.95 10.36 6.54
CA VAL A 250 15.00 9.90 5.14
C VAL A 250 14.67 8.41 4.98
N GLN A 251 15.16 7.57 5.90
CA GLN A 251 14.93 6.12 5.85
C GLN A 251 13.48 5.74 6.16
N ALA A 252 12.78 6.54 6.97
CA ALA A 252 11.39 6.29 7.35
C ALA A 252 10.42 6.69 6.24
N ARG A 253 10.69 7.78 5.51
CA ARG A 253 9.75 8.33 4.52
C ARG A 253 9.67 7.57 3.19
N THR A 254 10.75 6.92 2.76
CA THR A 254 10.86 6.40 1.38
C THR A 254 9.96 5.22 1.05
N ARG A 255 9.49 4.50 2.07
CA ARG A 255 8.52 3.39 1.93
C ARG A 255 7.06 3.87 1.83
N HIS A 256 6.81 5.14 2.14
CA HIS A 256 5.47 5.74 2.12
C HIS A 256 5.23 6.61 0.89
N ILE A 257 6.27 6.96 0.13
CA ILE A 257 6.13 7.75 -1.09
C ILE A 257 5.70 6.83 -2.23
N ARG A 258 4.51 7.06 -2.74
CA ARG A 258 3.89 6.38 -3.87
C ARG A 258 3.32 7.42 -4.82
N ALA A 259 3.08 7.05 -6.07
CA ALA A 259 2.27 7.87 -6.95
C ALA A 259 0.83 7.99 -6.37
N PRO A 260 0.11 9.10 -6.62
CA PRO A 260 -1.28 9.24 -6.18
C PRO A 260 -2.17 8.14 -6.75
N ASP A 261 -1.96 7.83 -8.03
CA ASP A 261 -2.67 6.81 -8.77
C ASP A 261 -1.67 5.86 -9.46
N SER A 262 -2.06 4.60 -9.61
CA SER A 262 -1.33 3.61 -10.40
C SER A 262 -2.17 3.14 -11.59
N LEU A 263 -1.51 2.89 -12.72
CA LEU A 263 -2.12 2.24 -13.88
C LEU A 263 -2.19 0.71 -13.73
N GLY A 264 -1.60 0.14 -12.67
CA GLY A 264 -1.66 -1.30 -12.37
C GLY A 264 -0.93 -2.17 -13.40
N PHE A 265 0.11 -1.65 -14.06
CA PHE A 265 0.90 -2.38 -15.05
C PHE A 265 1.56 -3.63 -14.42
N PRO A 266 1.17 -4.85 -14.83
CA PRO A 266 1.70 -6.09 -14.25
C PRO A 266 2.91 -6.64 -15.01
N GLY A 267 3.33 -5.99 -16.10
CA GLY A 267 4.38 -6.47 -16.99
C GLY A 267 5.80 -6.31 -16.43
N ASP A 268 6.78 -6.78 -17.20
CA ASP A 268 8.19 -6.72 -16.82
C ASP A 268 8.69 -5.26 -16.74
N TRP A 269 9.55 -4.99 -15.76
CA TRP A 269 10.13 -3.67 -15.54
C TRP A 269 11.19 -3.31 -16.58
N ASN A 270 11.56 -4.25 -17.46
CA ASN A 270 12.56 -4.04 -18.49
C ASN A 270 12.19 -2.94 -19.50
N VAL A 271 10.89 -2.60 -19.61
CA VAL A 271 10.41 -1.48 -20.45
C VAL A 271 10.71 -0.10 -19.86
N PHE A 272 11.13 -0.01 -18.59
CA PHE A 272 11.49 1.25 -17.95
C PHE A 272 13.01 1.45 -17.97
N ALA A 273 13.44 2.60 -18.47
CA ALA A 273 14.84 3.01 -18.51
C ALA A 273 15.30 3.70 -17.21
N HIS A 274 16.61 3.72 -16.92
CA HIS A 274 17.14 4.44 -15.74
C HIS A 274 16.99 5.97 -15.89
N LEU A 275 17.02 6.46 -17.13
CA LEU A 275 16.75 7.84 -17.48
C LEU A 275 15.59 7.83 -18.46
N LEU A 276 14.59 8.68 -18.25
CA LEU A 276 13.46 8.76 -19.17
C LEU A 276 13.98 9.12 -20.59
N PRO A 277 13.50 8.51 -21.68
CA PRO A 277 13.92 8.87 -23.04
C PRO A 277 13.80 10.38 -23.28
N THR A 278 14.80 10.97 -23.95
CA THR A 278 14.90 12.43 -24.13
C THR A 278 13.65 13.04 -24.76
N PRO A 279 13.04 12.47 -25.83
CA PRO A 279 11.83 13.04 -26.41
C PRO A 279 10.66 13.12 -25.40
N MET A 280 10.50 12.08 -24.58
CA MET A 280 9.47 12.03 -23.53
C MET A 280 9.76 13.03 -22.40
N PHE A 281 11.04 13.23 -22.06
CA PHE A 281 11.44 14.21 -21.05
C PHE A 281 11.23 15.66 -21.51
N VAL A 282 11.67 15.99 -22.73
CA VAL A 282 11.60 17.37 -23.24
C VAL A 282 10.16 17.83 -23.42
N GLY A 283 9.24 16.93 -23.80
CA GLY A 283 7.84 17.27 -24.07
C GLY A 283 7.05 17.83 -22.88
N GLY A 284 7.32 17.36 -21.65
CA GLY A 284 6.54 17.76 -20.47
C GLY A 284 7.33 17.94 -19.17
N PHE A 285 8.51 17.33 -19.04
CA PHE A 285 9.26 17.35 -17.78
C PHE A 285 10.35 18.42 -17.70
N SER A 286 10.91 18.86 -18.83
CA SER A 286 12.03 19.80 -18.84
C SER A 286 11.72 21.09 -18.07
N ASP A 287 10.60 21.74 -18.40
CA ASP A 287 10.18 22.99 -17.75
C ASP A 287 9.62 22.74 -16.35
N LEU A 288 9.07 21.54 -16.11
CA LEU A 288 8.56 21.14 -14.82
C LEU A 288 9.67 20.97 -13.79
N LEU A 289 10.78 20.36 -14.21
CA LEU A 289 11.88 19.99 -13.33
C LEU A 289 13.01 21.03 -13.31
N TYR A 290 12.88 22.16 -14.03
CA TYR A 290 13.84 23.25 -13.97
C TYR A 290 14.02 23.83 -12.54
N PRO A 291 15.25 24.12 -12.08
CA PRO A 291 16.54 24.11 -12.77
C PRO A 291 17.34 22.82 -12.53
N ALA A 292 16.68 21.69 -12.25
CA ALA A 292 17.38 20.42 -12.17
C ALA A 292 18.16 20.19 -13.47
N ARG A 293 19.39 19.69 -13.36
CA ARG A 293 20.17 19.30 -14.54
C ARG A 293 19.36 18.26 -15.32
N ILE A 294 19.37 18.34 -16.66
CA ILE A 294 18.60 17.44 -17.55
C ILE A 294 18.70 15.99 -17.11
N ARG A 295 19.91 15.51 -16.80
CA ARG A 295 20.11 14.13 -16.32
C ARG A 295 19.38 13.81 -15.01
N ASP A 296 19.43 14.71 -14.03
CA ASP A 296 18.76 14.51 -12.76
C ASP A 296 17.23 14.58 -12.95
N GLY A 297 16.75 15.50 -13.79
CA GLY A 297 15.36 15.57 -14.19
C GLY A 297 14.87 14.27 -14.85
N ARG A 298 15.63 13.72 -15.81
CA ARG A 298 15.32 12.45 -16.48
C ARG A 298 15.28 11.27 -15.52
N ALA A 299 16.17 11.22 -14.54
CA ALA A 299 16.15 10.17 -13.51
C ALA A 299 14.93 10.29 -12.58
N ILE A 300 14.57 11.53 -12.18
CA ILE A 300 13.38 11.79 -11.36
C ILE A 300 12.11 11.41 -12.13
N ALA A 301 12.01 11.81 -13.39
CA ALA A 301 10.89 11.48 -14.26
C ALA A 301 10.78 9.96 -14.49
N ALA A 302 11.90 9.25 -14.68
CA ALA A 302 11.92 7.79 -14.81
C ALA A 302 11.36 7.09 -13.56
N LEU A 303 11.79 7.49 -12.36
CA LEU A 303 11.25 6.95 -11.11
C LEU A 303 9.75 7.21 -10.96
N GLY A 304 9.31 8.45 -11.22
CA GLY A 304 7.90 8.83 -11.14
C GLY A 304 7.03 8.06 -12.13
N THR A 305 7.57 7.81 -13.33
CA THR A 305 6.93 7.02 -14.39
C THR A 305 6.77 5.56 -13.95
N LEU A 306 7.83 4.91 -13.46
CA LEU A 306 7.76 3.53 -12.94
C LEU A 306 6.75 3.40 -11.78
N MET A 307 6.78 4.35 -10.83
CA MET A 307 5.85 4.39 -9.70
C MET A 307 4.39 4.55 -10.16
N SER A 308 4.15 5.40 -11.17
CA SER A 308 2.82 5.61 -11.75
C SER A 308 2.33 4.39 -12.55
N ALA A 309 3.24 3.65 -13.19
CA ALA A 309 2.89 2.43 -13.89
C ALA A 309 2.48 1.31 -12.92
N THR A 310 3.29 1.07 -11.89
CA THR A 310 3.24 -0.17 -11.09
C THR A 310 2.60 0.00 -9.71
N GLY A 311 2.52 1.23 -9.18
CA GLY A 311 2.06 1.50 -7.82
C GLY A 311 3.08 1.14 -6.73
N CYS A 312 4.29 0.74 -7.12
CA CYS A 312 5.39 0.49 -6.19
C CYS A 312 5.77 1.78 -5.44
N HIS A 313 6.31 1.62 -4.23
CA HIS A 313 6.82 2.78 -3.49
C HIS A 313 8.21 3.19 -3.97
N LEU A 314 8.64 4.42 -3.66
CA LEU A 314 9.93 4.96 -4.10
C LEU A 314 11.13 4.06 -3.75
N TYR A 315 11.08 3.37 -2.61
CA TYR A 315 12.14 2.43 -2.21
C TYR A 315 12.25 1.18 -3.11
N GLU A 316 11.16 0.76 -3.75
CA GLU A 316 11.16 -0.32 -4.76
C GLU A 316 11.55 0.25 -6.12
N ALA A 317 10.98 1.40 -6.49
CA ALA A 317 11.28 2.05 -7.76
C ALA A 317 12.77 2.40 -7.90
N ILE A 318 13.48 2.70 -6.80
CA ILE A 318 14.91 3.00 -6.84
C ILE A 318 15.78 1.81 -7.27
N GLU A 319 15.25 0.58 -7.21
CA GLU A 319 15.94 -0.61 -7.71
C GLU A 319 16.15 -0.55 -9.23
N LEU A 320 15.33 0.24 -9.94
CA LEU A 320 15.55 0.61 -11.35
C LEU A 320 16.93 1.25 -11.55
N MET A 321 17.43 2.00 -10.57
CA MET A 321 18.66 2.78 -10.66
C MET A 321 19.92 1.97 -10.28
N PRO A 322 21.09 2.28 -10.86
CA PRO A 322 22.36 1.64 -10.50
C PRO A 322 22.68 1.81 -9.00
N PRO A 323 23.22 0.77 -8.32
CA PRO A 323 23.43 0.77 -6.86
C PRO A 323 24.16 2.01 -6.32
N ARG A 324 25.19 2.48 -7.01
CA ARG A 324 26.01 3.64 -6.61
C ARG A 324 25.25 4.98 -6.56
N ARG A 325 24.05 5.05 -7.13
CA ARG A 325 23.27 6.30 -7.26
C ARG A 325 21.94 6.30 -6.50
N ARG A 326 21.51 5.15 -5.99
CA ARG A 326 20.19 4.97 -5.36
C ARG A 326 19.94 6.02 -4.28
N SER A 327 20.88 6.18 -3.35
CA SER A 327 20.75 7.16 -2.25
C SER A 327 20.65 8.61 -2.74
N SER A 328 21.45 8.98 -3.74
CA SER A 328 21.43 10.35 -4.28
C SER A 328 20.14 10.64 -5.04
N ASN A 329 19.69 9.72 -5.90
CA ASN A 329 18.47 9.87 -6.67
C ASN A 329 17.22 9.87 -5.79
N LEU A 330 17.19 9.05 -4.74
CA LEU A 330 16.13 9.05 -3.74
C LEU A 330 15.99 10.42 -3.06
N PHE A 331 17.12 11.02 -2.67
CA PHE A 331 17.12 12.35 -2.07
C PHE A 331 16.66 13.43 -3.06
N LYS A 332 17.17 13.41 -4.30
CA LYS A 332 16.78 14.36 -5.35
C LYS A 332 15.30 14.26 -5.71
N PHE A 333 14.78 13.04 -5.87
CA PHE A 333 13.37 12.78 -6.14
C PHE A 333 12.50 13.39 -5.04
N PHE A 334 12.83 13.12 -3.77
CA PHE A 334 12.10 13.67 -2.64
C PHE A 334 12.09 15.20 -2.64
N GLN A 335 13.26 15.82 -2.74
CA GLN A 335 13.38 17.28 -2.71
C GLN A 335 12.61 17.93 -3.86
N GLN A 336 12.70 17.35 -5.05
CA GLN A 336 12.02 17.88 -6.21
C GLN A 336 10.50 17.74 -6.08
N LEU A 337 10.01 16.61 -5.58
CA LEU A 337 8.58 16.39 -5.39
C LEU A 337 8.00 17.34 -4.33
N VAL A 338 8.69 17.55 -3.20
CA VAL A 338 8.31 18.54 -2.18
C VAL A 338 8.26 19.94 -2.77
N ARG A 339 9.27 20.31 -3.55
CA ARG A 339 9.31 21.62 -4.21
C ARG A 339 8.13 21.80 -5.17
N LEU A 340 7.88 20.81 -6.02
CA LEU A 340 6.76 20.84 -6.96
C LEU A 340 5.42 20.94 -6.23
N GLU A 341 5.27 20.28 -5.09
CA GLU A 341 4.08 20.37 -4.27
C GLU A 341 3.89 21.79 -3.70
N GLN A 342 4.95 22.37 -3.13
CA GLN A 342 4.94 23.75 -2.61
C GLN A 342 4.67 24.80 -3.71
N GLU A 343 5.09 24.53 -4.94
CA GLU A 343 4.80 25.35 -6.11
C GLU A 343 3.40 25.09 -6.71
N GLY A 344 2.63 24.13 -6.19
CA GLY A 344 1.32 23.75 -6.76
C GLY A 344 1.38 22.98 -8.08
N ARG A 345 2.55 22.39 -8.40
CA ARG A 345 2.87 21.74 -9.68
C ARG A 345 3.01 20.20 -9.57
N ALA A 346 2.92 19.63 -8.37
CA ALA A 346 3.04 18.17 -8.18
C ALA A 346 1.98 17.35 -8.92
N GLU A 347 0.74 17.85 -9.01
CA GLU A 347 -0.32 17.17 -9.77
C GLU A 347 0.04 17.08 -11.27
N HIS A 348 0.58 18.17 -11.83
CA HIS A 348 1.06 18.18 -13.22
C HIS A 348 2.20 17.17 -13.41
N PHE A 349 3.12 17.06 -12.45
CA PHE A 349 4.20 16.06 -12.51
C PHE A 349 3.68 14.63 -12.58
N TRP A 350 2.70 14.28 -11.75
CA TRP A 350 2.11 12.94 -11.78
C TRP A 350 1.31 12.69 -13.07
N ARG A 351 0.69 13.73 -13.64
CA ARG A 351 0.03 13.64 -14.94
C ARG A 351 1.01 13.35 -16.07
N GLU A 352 2.14 14.06 -16.11
CA GLU A 352 3.22 13.81 -17.08
C GLU A 352 3.82 12.41 -16.90
N CYS A 353 3.97 11.93 -15.66
CA CYS A 353 4.42 10.56 -15.39
C CYS A 353 3.47 9.54 -16.02
N ARG A 354 2.16 9.68 -15.84
CA ARG A 354 1.18 8.78 -16.47
C ARG A 354 1.21 8.83 -17.99
N ALA A 355 1.35 10.02 -18.59
CA ALA A 355 1.49 10.16 -20.05
C ALA A 355 2.75 9.43 -20.56
N ALA A 356 3.87 9.55 -19.85
CA ALA A 356 5.10 8.85 -20.18
C ALA A 356 4.99 7.33 -20.03
N VAL A 357 4.18 6.82 -19.09
CA VAL A 357 3.92 5.37 -18.97
C VAL A 357 3.29 4.84 -20.26
N SER A 358 2.25 5.51 -20.78
CA SER A 358 1.59 5.08 -22.02
C SER A 358 2.57 5.02 -23.18
N ALA A 359 3.40 6.06 -23.35
CA ALA A 359 4.39 6.11 -24.42
C ALA A 359 5.44 4.99 -24.31
N LEU A 360 5.96 4.72 -23.11
CA LEU A 360 6.94 3.63 -22.90
C LEU A 360 6.34 2.24 -23.16
N ILE A 361 5.10 2.01 -22.76
CA ILE A 361 4.41 0.73 -22.98
C ILE A 361 4.09 0.54 -24.47
N GLU A 362 3.68 1.61 -25.16
CA GLU A 362 3.41 1.60 -26.60
C GLU A 362 4.67 1.34 -27.43
N ASP A 363 5.81 1.93 -27.03
CA ASP A 363 7.10 1.74 -27.70
C ASP A 363 7.61 0.29 -27.63
N ARG A 364 7.19 -0.49 -26.61
CA ARG A 364 7.57 -1.91 -26.39
C ARG A 364 9.09 -2.16 -26.44
N VAL A 365 9.87 -1.17 -26.02
CA VAL A 365 11.34 -1.27 -25.98
C VAL A 365 11.79 -1.97 -24.71
N ASP A 366 12.60 -3.03 -24.84
CA ASP A 366 13.34 -3.59 -23.71
C ASP A 366 14.63 -2.79 -23.46
N TYR A 367 14.60 -1.88 -22.49
CA TYR A 367 15.75 -1.06 -22.16
C TYR A 367 16.86 -1.82 -21.42
N ARG A 368 16.57 -2.98 -20.82
CA ARG A 368 17.59 -3.84 -20.20
C ARG A 368 18.40 -4.60 -21.24
N LEU A 369 17.74 -5.03 -22.31
CA LEU A 369 18.41 -5.59 -23.48
C LEU A 369 19.23 -4.52 -24.19
N ARG A 370 18.70 -3.30 -24.37
CA ARG A 370 19.49 -2.18 -24.91
C ARG A 370 20.70 -1.82 -24.06
N GLU A 371 20.58 -1.86 -22.73
CA GLU A 371 21.71 -1.68 -21.80
C GLU A 371 22.78 -2.76 -21.98
N THR A 372 22.36 -4.01 -22.17
CA THR A 372 23.25 -5.16 -22.42
C THR A 372 23.99 -4.99 -23.74
N VAL A 373 23.27 -4.72 -24.84
CA VAL A 373 23.87 -4.47 -26.17
C VAL A 373 24.80 -3.26 -26.14
N CYS A 374 24.43 -2.18 -25.43
CA CYS A 374 25.29 -1.00 -25.30
C CYS A 374 26.63 -1.31 -24.59
N SER A 375 26.68 -2.35 -23.78
CA SER A 375 27.91 -2.78 -23.10
C SER A 375 28.81 -3.66 -23.98
N ASP A 376 28.29 -4.17 -25.10
CA ASP A 376 29.03 -4.97 -26.08
C ASP A 376 29.96 -4.09 -26.94
N PRO A 377 31.25 -4.43 -27.11
CA PRO A 377 32.15 -3.73 -28.03
C PRO A 377 31.63 -3.61 -29.47
N GLY A 378 30.87 -4.61 -29.94
CA GLY A 378 30.24 -4.68 -31.25
C GLY A 378 29.20 -3.59 -31.49
N ALA A 379 28.51 -3.11 -30.45
CA ALA A 379 27.52 -2.03 -30.60
C ALA A 379 28.16 -0.70 -31.04
N PHE A 380 29.37 -0.41 -30.56
CA PHE A 380 30.12 0.76 -31.02
C PHE A 380 30.55 0.62 -32.48
N LEU A 381 31.04 -0.55 -32.88
CA LEU A 381 31.44 -0.82 -34.26
C LEU A 381 30.26 -0.73 -35.22
N ALA A 382 29.13 -1.37 -34.89
CA ALA A 382 27.92 -1.30 -35.70
C ALA A 382 27.41 0.15 -35.86
N SER A 383 27.45 0.93 -34.77
CA SER A 383 27.07 2.34 -34.81
C SER A 383 27.97 3.19 -35.71
N ILE A 384 29.30 3.00 -35.62
CA ILE A 384 30.26 3.72 -36.46
C ILE A 384 30.12 3.31 -37.93
N ASN A 385 29.92 2.03 -38.21
CA ASN A 385 29.74 1.55 -39.57
C ASN A 385 28.43 2.09 -40.19
N ALA A 386 27.38 2.29 -39.38
CA ALA A 386 26.12 2.87 -39.83
C ALA A 386 26.20 4.40 -40.06
N ALA A 387 27.10 5.10 -39.37
CA ALA A 387 27.34 6.53 -39.48
C ALA A 387 28.84 6.86 -39.44
N PRO A 388 29.61 6.54 -40.51
CA PRO A 388 31.07 6.67 -40.52
C PRO A 388 31.55 8.12 -40.40
N GLU A 389 30.73 9.08 -40.80
CA GLU A 389 30.98 10.52 -40.67
C GLU A 389 30.76 11.06 -39.25
N ALA A 390 30.19 10.26 -38.34
CA ALA A 390 29.89 10.69 -36.99
C ALA A 390 31.15 10.73 -36.10
N HIS A 391 31.29 11.79 -35.30
CA HIS A 391 32.41 11.89 -34.36
C HIS A 391 32.34 10.75 -33.32
N GLN A 392 33.40 9.94 -33.24
CA GLN A 392 33.45 8.73 -32.39
C GLN A 392 33.14 9.00 -30.92
N GLY A 393 33.60 10.13 -30.38
CA GLY A 393 33.31 10.52 -29.00
C GLY A 393 31.83 10.83 -28.74
N MET A 394 31.09 11.25 -29.76
CA MET A 394 29.65 11.51 -29.68
C MET A 394 28.85 10.23 -29.81
N VAL A 395 29.27 9.29 -30.68
CA VAL A 395 28.65 7.96 -30.80
C VAL A 395 28.62 7.24 -29.45
N ARG A 396 29.75 7.21 -28.72
CA ARG A 396 29.81 6.62 -27.37
C ARG A 396 28.86 7.29 -26.38
N THR A 397 28.69 8.61 -26.49
CA THR A 397 27.80 9.36 -25.60
C THR A 397 26.35 9.06 -25.94
N TRP A 398 26.02 9.05 -27.22
CA TRP A 398 24.69 8.77 -27.75
C TRP A 398 24.21 7.37 -27.39
N LEU A 399 25.08 6.36 -27.51
CA LEU A 399 24.76 4.96 -27.19
C LEU A 399 24.22 4.81 -25.77
N VAL A 400 24.82 5.50 -24.81
CA VAL A 400 24.45 5.36 -23.41
C VAL A 400 23.31 6.31 -23.03
N ASP A 401 23.23 7.49 -23.65
CA ASP A 401 22.28 8.54 -23.28
C ASP A 401 20.93 8.45 -24.02
N GLN A 402 20.97 8.18 -25.33
CA GLN A 402 19.81 8.18 -26.24
C GLN A 402 19.33 6.77 -26.58
N TRP A 403 20.24 5.79 -26.68
CA TRP A 403 19.87 4.41 -27.00
C TRP A 403 19.52 3.59 -25.75
N ALA A 404 20.49 3.38 -24.84
CA ALA A 404 20.28 2.60 -23.62
C ALA A 404 19.59 3.40 -22.51
N CYS A 405 19.69 4.73 -22.55
CA CYS A 405 19.14 5.62 -21.52
C CYS A 405 19.62 5.30 -20.09
N THR A 406 20.91 5.01 -19.93
CA THR A 406 21.53 4.58 -18.66
C THR A 406 22.53 5.57 -18.07
N TYR A 407 22.92 6.64 -18.77
CA TYR A 407 24.24 7.27 -18.58
C TYR A 407 24.74 7.52 -17.14
N THR A 408 25.90 6.89 -16.85
CA THR A 408 26.46 6.59 -15.52
C THR A 408 27.80 7.26 -15.15
N SER A 409 28.36 8.18 -15.95
CA SER A 409 29.64 8.86 -15.60
C SER A 409 29.46 10.19 -14.83
N SER A 410 30.42 10.52 -13.95
CA SER A 410 30.52 11.77 -13.18
C SER A 410 31.14 12.94 -13.96
N ARG A 411 31.72 12.68 -15.13
CA ARG A 411 32.23 13.71 -16.04
C ARG A 411 31.14 14.09 -17.01
N VAL A 412 30.50 15.23 -16.75
CA VAL A 412 29.63 15.89 -17.72
C VAL A 412 30.49 16.20 -18.94
N ARG A 413 30.23 15.56 -20.08
CA ARG A 413 30.78 16.06 -21.33
C ARG A 413 30.01 17.34 -21.68
N PRO A 414 30.68 18.41 -22.15
CA PRO A 414 30.04 19.66 -22.56
C PRO A 414 28.85 19.45 -23.52
N SER A 415 28.87 18.36 -24.28
CA SER A 415 27.90 18.03 -25.33
C SER A 415 26.44 17.83 -24.89
N VAL A 416 26.19 17.63 -23.60
CA VAL A 416 24.82 17.56 -23.03
C VAL A 416 24.35 18.94 -22.55
N LEU A 417 25.28 19.87 -22.28
CA LEU A 417 24.95 21.22 -21.82
C LEU A 417 24.65 22.17 -22.99
N ASP A 418 25.18 21.89 -24.19
CA ASP A 418 25.04 22.73 -25.39
C ASP A 418 24.02 22.20 -26.42
N ARG A 419 23.23 21.17 -26.08
CA ARG A 419 22.29 20.46 -26.97
C ARG A 419 22.92 19.70 -28.16
N SER A 420 24.24 19.54 -28.19
CA SER A 420 24.89 18.87 -29.32
C SER A 420 24.58 17.38 -29.40
N ILE A 421 24.13 16.73 -28.31
CA ILE A 421 23.74 15.31 -28.35
C ILE A 421 22.37 15.09 -29.00
N GLU A 422 21.43 16.01 -28.84
CA GLU A 422 20.11 15.97 -29.49
C GLU A 422 20.22 16.25 -30.99
N ASP A 423 21.05 17.22 -31.38
CA ASP A 423 21.31 17.49 -32.80
C ASP A 423 22.08 16.33 -33.46
N PHE A 424 23.03 15.73 -32.72
CA PHE A 424 23.69 14.50 -33.15
C PHE A 424 22.69 13.35 -33.36
N ASP A 425 21.74 13.17 -32.44
CA ASP A 425 20.68 12.17 -32.57
C ASP A 425 19.84 12.40 -33.83
N ARG A 426 19.47 13.64 -34.13
CA ARG A 426 18.70 13.97 -35.33
C ARG A 426 19.43 13.61 -36.63
N CYS A 427 20.74 13.85 -36.69
CA CYS A 427 21.54 13.64 -37.90
C CYS A 427 21.97 12.19 -38.12
N TYR A 428 22.34 11.47 -37.06
CA TYR A 428 22.97 10.14 -37.15
C TYR A 428 22.17 9.04 -36.46
N GLY A 429 21.34 9.39 -35.49
CA GLY A 429 20.59 8.45 -34.65
C GLY A 429 19.69 7.47 -35.40
N PRO A 430 18.92 7.87 -36.44
CA PRO A 430 18.06 6.93 -37.17
C PRO A 430 18.83 5.73 -37.75
N ARG A 431 19.97 5.96 -38.41
CA ARG A 431 20.79 4.89 -39.00
C ARG A 431 21.42 4.00 -37.92
N MET A 432 21.90 4.62 -36.85
CA MET A 432 22.50 3.90 -35.73
C MET A 432 21.46 3.03 -34.99
N ARG A 433 20.22 3.50 -34.79
CA ARG A 433 19.13 2.69 -34.21
C ARG A 433 18.85 1.44 -35.03
N VAL A 434 18.72 1.56 -36.35
CA VAL A 434 18.48 0.40 -37.24
C VAL A 434 19.58 -0.65 -37.10
N ALA A 435 20.85 -0.24 -37.10
CA ALA A 435 21.98 -1.17 -36.95
C ALA A 435 22.01 -1.86 -35.57
N LEU A 436 21.66 -1.13 -34.50
CA LEU A 436 21.60 -1.69 -33.15
C LEU A 436 20.39 -2.60 -32.93
N GLU A 437 19.27 -2.32 -33.58
CA GLU A 437 18.08 -3.18 -33.55
C GLU A 437 18.34 -4.54 -34.20
N GLN A 438 19.16 -4.58 -35.25
CA GLN A 438 19.63 -5.84 -35.84
C GLN A 438 20.46 -6.65 -34.83
N LEU A 439 21.42 -6.01 -34.16
CA LEU A 439 22.21 -6.66 -33.09
C LEU A 439 21.34 -7.14 -31.92
N VAL A 440 20.31 -6.38 -31.54
CA VAL A 440 19.33 -6.80 -30.53
C VAL A 440 18.62 -8.09 -30.96
N GLY A 441 18.20 -8.18 -32.22
CA GLY A 441 17.57 -9.37 -32.78
C GLY A 441 18.49 -10.59 -32.76
N GLU A 442 19.78 -10.41 -33.07
CA GLU A 442 20.80 -11.46 -33.01
C GLU A 442 21.08 -11.94 -31.58
N CYS A 443 21.08 -11.05 -30.60
CA CYS A 443 21.28 -11.40 -29.19
C CYS A 443 20.05 -12.02 -28.52
N ALA A 444 18.85 -11.84 -29.09
CA ALA A 444 17.60 -12.38 -28.55
C ALA A 444 17.21 -13.75 -29.16
N ALA A 445 17.82 -14.11 -30.29
CA ALA A 445 17.69 -15.42 -30.93
C ALA A 445 18.68 -16.43 -30.33
#